data_AF-A0A3D0X2C9-F1
#
_entry.id   AF-A0A3D0X2C9-F1
#
_cell.length_a   1.000
_cell.length_b   1.000
_cell.length_c   1.000
_cell.angle_alpha   90.00
_cell.angle_beta   90.00
_cell.angle_gamma   90.00
#
_symmetry.space_group_name_H-M   'P 1'
#
loop_
_entity.id
_entity.type
_entity.pdbx_description
1 polymer ?
#
loop_
_entity_poly.entity_id
_entity_poly.type
_entity_poly.pdbx_seq_one_letter_code
_entity_poly.pdbx_strand_id
1 'polypeptide(L)' 'ADAVRLIRRVFGQIAAYQGPIPGASAAECGNYREHDLAGAVAEAKAFLPVIRDWDETKLAYRN' A
#
# COMPACT_ATOMS: atom_id res chain seq x y z
N ALA A 1 10.04 -15.31 -1.39
CA ALA A 1 10.82 -14.10 -1.08
C ALA A 1 10.39 -12.88 -1.92
N ASP A 2 10.14 -13.07 -3.22
CA ASP A 2 9.84 -11.97 -4.15
C ASP A 2 8.59 -11.16 -3.80
N ALA A 3 7.50 -11.82 -3.38
CA ALA A 3 6.28 -11.13 -2.99
C ALA A 3 6.50 -10.15 -1.83
N VAL A 4 7.27 -10.55 -0.80
CA VAL A 4 7.56 -9.68 0.35
C VAL A 4 8.39 -8.46 -0.06
N ARG A 5 9.39 -8.68 -0.94
CA ARG A 5 10.17 -7.57 -1.52
C ARG A 5 9.31 -6.63 -2.35
N LEU A 6 8.42 -7.18 -3.17
CA LEU A 6 7.49 -6.41 -3.99
C LEU A 6 6.56 -5.56 -3.13
N ILE A 7 5.95 -6.12 -2.09
CA ILE A 7 5.06 -5.39 -1.18
C ILE A 7 5.78 -4.23 -0.50
N ARG A 8 6.98 -4.47 0.05
CA ARG A 8 7.80 -3.40 0.66
C ARG A 8 8.09 -2.26 -0.31
N ARG A 9 8.43 -2.60 -1.57
CA ARG A 9 8.66 -1.61 -2.64
C ARG A 9 7.38 -0.83 -2.96
N VAL A 10 6.25 -1.51 -3.12
CA VAL A 10 4.96 -0.89 -3.47
C VAL A 10 4.46 0.04 -2.36
N PHE A 11 4.58 -0.35 -1.08
CA PHE A 11 4.27 0.55 0.03
C PHE A 11 5.15 1.81 0.00
N GLY A 12 6.43 1.68 -0.38
CA GLY A 12 7.31 2.82 -0.62
C GLY A 12 6.79 3.75 -1.71
N GLN A 13 6.27 3.18 -2.80
CA GLN A 13 5.67 3.94 -3.90
C GLN A 13 4.37 4.63 -3.47
N ILE A 14 3.49 3.95 -2.73
CA ILE A 14 2.25 4.53 -2.19
C ILE A 14 2.57 5.71 -1.26
N ALA A 15 3.53 5.54 -0.34
CA ALA A 15 3.95 6.58 0.60
C ALA A 15 4.53 7.84 -0.07
N ALA A 16 5.01 7.73 -1.31
CA ALA A 16 5.53 8.85 -2.10
C ALA A 16 4.58 9.29 -3.23
N TYR A 17 3.41 8.65 -3.36
CA TYR A 17 2.53 8.85 -4.50
C TYR A 17 1.91 10.24 -4.48
N GLN A 18 1.83 10.83 -5.68
CA GLN A 18 1.24 12.13 -5.94
C GLN A 18 0.48 12.04 -7.26
N GLY A 19 -0.54 12.88 -7.42
CA GLY A 19 -1.38 12.92 -8.62
C GLY A 19 -2.71 12.19 -8.45
N PRO A 20 -3.47 12.01 -9.54
CA PRO A 20 -4.80 11.41 -9.49
C PRO A 20 -4.73 9.92 -9.17
N ILE A 21 -5.67 9.40 -8.38
CA ILE A 21 -5.81 7.95 -8.17
C ILE A 21 -6.24 7.31 -9.50
N PRO A 22 -5.46 6.36 -10.06
CA PRO A 22 -5.84 5.69 -11.29
C PRO A 22 -7.14 4.90 -11.12
N GLY A 23 -8.05 5.00 -12.09
CA GLY A 23 -9.34 4.29 -12.07
C GLY A 23 -10.38 4.86 -11.10
N ALA A 24 -10.11 5.99 -10.42
CA ALA A 24 -11.06 6.62 -9.51
C ALA A 24 -12.09 7.54 -10.21
N SER A 25 -12.32 7.36 -11.51
CA SER A 25 -13.37 8.07 -12.23
C SER A 25 -14.72 7.35 -12.09
N ALA A 26 -15.82 8.07 -12.29
CA ALA A 26 -17.17 7.49 -12.23
C ALA A 26 -17.41 6.39 -13.27
N ALA A 27 -16.68 6.40 -14.40
CA ALA A 27 -16.79 5.39 -15.45
C ALA A 27 -16.01 4.11 -15.11
N GLU A 28 -15.04 4.19 -14.20
CA GLU A 28 -14.09 3.10 -13.92
C GLU A 28 -14.29 2.47 -12.52
N CYS A 29 -14.88 3.20 -11.57
CA CYS A 29 -15.11 2.74 -10.21
C CYS A 29 -16.57 2.96 -9.76
N GLY A 30 -17.22 1.87 -9.33
CA GLY A 30 -18.58 1.92 -8.78
C GLY A 30 -18.71 2.81 -7.54
N ASN A 31 -17.62 2.99 -6.79
CA ASN A 31 -17.54 3.80 -5.56
C ASN A 31 -16.54 4.96 -5.70
N TYR A 32 -16.47 5.60 -6.86
CA TYR A 32 -15.47 6.64 -7.18
C TYR A 32 -15.40 7.83 -6.18
N ARG A 33 -16.42 8.03 -5.34
CA ARG A 33 -16.49 9.10 -4.34
C ARG A 33 -15.80 8.75 -3.01
N GLU A 34 -15.50 7.48 -2.76
CA GLU A 34 -14.99 6.99 -1.46
C GLU A 34 -13.46 6.79 -1.47
N HIS A 35 -12.74 7.59 -2.25
CA HIS A 35 -11.29 7.53 -2.32
C HIS A 35 -10.62 8.66 -1.51
N ASP A 36 -9.58 8.32 -0.75
CA ASP A 36 -8.75 9.27 0.00
C ASP A 36 -7.26 8.98 -0.25
N LEU A 37 -6.65 9.78 -1.12
CA LEU A 37 -5.21 9.66 -1.40
C LEU A 37 -4.36 10.05 -0.18
N ALA A 38 -4.76 11.11 0.53
CA ALA A 38 -3.97 11.62 1.65
C ALA A 38 -3.93 10.59 2.79
N GLY A 39 -5.08 9.97 3.09
CA GLY A 39 -5.18 8.85 4.01
C GLY A 39 -4.32 7.67 3.58
N ALA A 40 -4.43 7.21 2.32
CA ALA A 40 -3.62 6.09 1.83
C ALA A 40 -2.10 6.34 1.93
N VAL A 41 -1.65 7.55 1.60
CA VAL A 41 -0.24 7.96 1.75
C VAL A 41 0.19 7.96 3.22
N ALA A 42 -0.65 8.48 4.12
CA ALA A 42 -0.37 8.52 5.56
C ALA A 42 -0.26 7.11 6.16
N GLU A 43 -1.20 6.24 5.82
CA GLU A 43 -1.20 4.84 6.26
C GLU A 43 0.02 4.08 5.74
N ALA A 44 0.38 4.26 4.46
CA ALA A 44 1.56 3.62 3.91
C ALA A 44 2.86 4.09 4.60
N LYS A 45 2.98 5.39 4.90
CA LYS A 45 4.12 5.93 5.67
C LYS A 45 4.18 5.34 7.08
N ALA A 46 3.03 5.18 7.74
CA ALA A 46 2.96 4.61 9.08
C ALA A 46 3.30 3.11 9.10
N PHE A 47 2.92 2.36 8.06
CA PHE A 47 3.12 0.92 8.01
C PHE A 47 4.51 0.50 7.50
N LEU A 48 5.15 1.32 6.66
CA LEU A 48 6.50 1.03 6.12
C LEU A 48 7.53 0.60 7.18
N PRO A 49 7.66 1.29 8.34
CA PRO A 49 8.55 0.86 9.41
C PRO A 49 8.22 -0.53 9.96
N VAL A 50 6.94 -0.91 10.01
CA VAL A 50 6.46 -2.21 10.54
C VAL A 50 6.97 -3.36 9.66
N ILE A 51 6.92 -3.17 8.34
CA ILE A 51 7.28 -4.21 7.36
C ILE A 51 8.71 -4.10 6.82
N ARG A 52 9.49 -3.12 7.29
CA ARG A 52 10.82 -2.80 6.75
C ARG A 52 11.76 -3.99 6.72
N ASP A 53 11.70 -4.85 7.75
CA ASP A 53 12.60 -5.99 7.94
C ASP A 53 11.85 -7.33 7.84
N TRP A 54 10.77 -7.37 7.04
CA TRP A 54 10.03 -8.60 6.76
C TRP A 54 10.66 -9.43 5.65
N ASP A 55 10.60 -10.73 5.86
CA ASP A 55 10.85 -11.80 4.89
C ASP A 55 9.75 -12.88 5.05
N GLU A 56 9.84 -13.97 4.31
CA GLU A 56 8.85 -15.06 4.35
C GLU A 56 8.78 -15.81 5.68
N THR A 57 9.86 -15.81 6.47
CA THR A 57 9.89 -16.49 7.78
C THR A 57 9.00 -15.77 8.80
N LYS A 58 8.79 -14.46 8.61
CA LYS A 58 7.90 -13.65 9.45
C LYS A 58 6.41 -13.75 9.09
N LEU A 59 6.07 -14.49 8.03
CA LEU A 59 4.68 -14.73 7.62
C LEU A 59 4.04 -15.93 8.32
N ALA A 60 4.84 -16.74 9.01
CA ALA A 60 4.34 -17.89 9.74
C ALA A 60 3.60 -17.46 11.02
N TYR A 61 2.37 -17.92 11.18
CA TYR A 61 1.66 -17.82 12.47
C TYR A 61 2.37 -18.69 13.50
N ARG A 62 2.48 -18.17 14.73
CA ARG A 62 3.03 -18.92 15.87
C ARG A 62 1.86 -19.45 16.70
N ASN A 63 1.97 -20.72 17.10
CA ASN A 63 1.09 -21.37 18.06
C ASN A 63 1.49 -21.00 19.49
#